data_AF-A0A0W8CZL9-F1
#
_entry.id   AF-A0A0W8CZL9-F1
#
_cell.length_a   1.000
_cell.length_b   1.000
_cell.length_c   1.000
_cell.angle_alpha   90.00
_cell.angle_beta   90.00
_cell.angle_gamma   90.00
#
_symmetry.space_group_name_H-M   'P 1'
#
loop_
_entity.id
_entity.type
_entity.pdbx_description
1 polymer ?
#
loop_
_entity_poly.entity_id
_entity_poly.type
_entity_poly.pdbx_seq_one_letter_code
_entity_poly.pdbx_strand_id
1 'polypeptide(L)'
;MLWLLYVNNYRAKRGGESWFSDNKLFDLLRKVRSEEELVILFQSLRKYPAIKNLADEMQAYMILSSASSHKLVNEAWLKSRESPLHVFESMRLGDETLESFASSPLFIQWLRYIKVYKVVVESESFSDLETLKFLIKAKPFVIEAEFGTLFQSIKNIPDLESFAKNLQTHLYQKWMNDNKLSPKELASLLGIPYSIDFTRLPKSDPMYRNLEAYTVYVAERQGGKAMLTTVEKLFADNDVYAALAAVSKA
;
A
#
# COMPACT_ATOMS: atom_id res chain seq x y z
N MET A 1 8.96 29.85 -13.45
CA MET A 1 9.49 29.75 -12.06
C MET A 1 9.19 30.99 -11.22
N LEU A 2 9.50 32.21 -11.67
CA LEU A 2 9.23 33.46 -10.92
C LEU A 2 7.77 33.62 -10.46
N TRP A 3 6.81 33.24 -11.30
CA TRP A 3 5.39 33.32 -10.95
C TRP A 3 4.99 32.36 -9.81
N LEU A 4 5.50 31.12 -9.79
CA LEU A 4 5.22 30.18 -8.69
C LEU A 4 5.84 30.64 -7.37
N LEU A 5 7.05 31.21 -7.42
CA LEU A 5 7.68 31.84 -6.26
C LEU A 5 6.87 33.05 -5.77
N TYR A 6 6.36 33.87 -6.70
CA TYR A 6 5.45 34.95 -6.37
C TYR A 6 4.17 34.45 -5.69
N VAL A 7 3.54 33.40 -6.22
CA VAL A 7 2.34 32.78 -5.64
C VAL A 7 2.62 32.31 -4.20
N ASN A 8 3.73 31.61 -3.96
CA ASN A 8 4.13 31.19 -2.61
C ASN A 8 4.32 32.38 -1.67
N ASN A 9 5.05 33.41 -2.12
CA ASN A 9 5.27 34.63 -1.33
C ASN A 9 3.96 35.41 -1.07
N TYR A 10 3.07 35.46 -2.05
CA TYR A 10 1.77 36.13 -1.94
C TYR A 10 0.89 35.45 -0.88
N ARG A 11 0.79 34.12 -0.92
CA ARG A 11 0.04 33.31 0.05
C ARG A 11 0.57 33.51 1.47
N ALA A 12 1.90 33.42 1.65
CA ALA A 12 2.54 33.61 2.95
C ALA A 12 2.21 34.97 3.59
N LYS A 13 2.03 36.02 2.77
CA LYS A 13 1.71 37.37 3.24
C LYS A 13 0.21 37.64 3.48
N ARG A 14 -0.70 36.87 2.88
CA ARG A 14 -2.14 37.20 2.81
C ARG A 14 -3.05 36.31 3.65
N GLY A 15 -2.51 35.32 4.37
CA GLY A 15 -3.29 34.39 5.20
C GLY A 15 -3.10 32.91 4.86
N GLY A 16 -2.05 32.56 4.12
CA GLY A 16 -1.67 31.19 3.82
C GLY A 16 -2.56 30.52 2.77
N GLU A 17 -2.67 29.19 2.87
CA GLU A 17 -3.43 28.34 1.96
C GLU A 17 -4.93 28.66 1.91
N SER A 18 -5.49 29.28 2.96
CA SER A 18 -6.91 29.62 3.06
C SER A 18 -7.41 30.52 1.92
N TRP A 19 -6.54 31.38 1.35
CA TRP A 19 -6.91 32.30 0.29
C TRP A 19 -6.72 31.71 -1.11
N PHE A 20 -5.54 31.17 -1.37
CA PHE A 20 -5.20 30.54 -2.65
C PHE A 20 -4.46 29.24 -2.37
N SER A 21 -5.18 28.14 -2.26
CA SER A 21 -4.68 26.80 -1.96
C SER A 21 -4.03 26.13 -3.17
N ASP A 22 -3.34 25.02 -2.94
CA ASP A 22 -2.63 24.29 -3.99
C ASP A 22 -3.56 23.58 -4.97
N ASN A 23 -4.71 23.06 -4.50
CA ASN A 23 -5.75 22.58 -5.40
C ASN A 23 -6.27 23.66 -6.36
N LYS A 24 -6.43 24.93 -5.91
CA LYS A 24 -6.85 26.05 -6.78
C LYS A 24 -5.79 26.38 -7.83
N LEU A 25 -4.51 26.29 -7.45
CA LEU A 25 -3.40 26.46 -8.38
C LEU A 25 -3.37 25.34 -9.42
N PHE A 26 -3.51 24.09 -8.99
CA PHE A 26 -3.61 22.93 -9.88
C PHE A 26 -4.79 23.08 -10.87
N ASP A 27 -5.97 23.45 -10.36
CA ASP A 27 -7.17 23.71 -11.16
C ASP A 27 -6.97 24.82 -12.20
N LEU A 28 -6.20 25.85 -11.88
CA LEU A 28 -5.86 26.91 -12.84
C LEU A 28 -4.92 26.36 -13.93
N LEU A 29 -3.90 25.61 -13.54
CA LEU A 29 -2.89 25.10 -14.47
C LEU A 29 -3.47 24.08 -15.45
N ARG A 30 -4.33 23.16 -15.00
CA ARG A 30 -4.97 22.16 -15.87
C ARG A 30 -6.01 22.71 -16.85
N LYS A 31 -6.46 23.96 -16.66
CA LYS A 31 -7.33 24.65 -17.64
C LYS A 31 -6.56 25.16 -18.86
N VAL A 32 -5.24 25.35 -18.73
CA VAL A 32 -4.43 26.04 -19.73
C VAL A 32 -3.28 25.21 -20.29
N ARG A 33 -3.05 24.00 -19.77
CA ARG A 33 -1.98 23.07 -20.19
C ARG A 33 -2.49 21.64 -20.21
N SER A 34 -1.89 20.80 -21.07
CA SER A 34 -2.20 19.37 -21.11
C SER A 34 -1.60 18.62 -19.92
N GLU A 35 -2.08 17.41 -19.63
CA GLU A 35 -1.51 16.58 -18.55
C GLU A 35 -0.04 16.25 -18.81
N GLU A 36 0.36 16.04 -20.07
CA GLU A 36 1.74 15.78 -20.47
C GLU A 36 2.64 16.99 -20.17
N GLU A 37 2.19 18.20 -20.48
CA GLU A 37 2.94 19.42 -20.16
C GLU A 37 3.04 19.63 -18.66
N LEU A 38 1.97 19.34 -17.91
CA LEU A 38 1.94 19.48 -16.46
C LEU A 38 2.85 18.50 -15.75
N VAL A 39 2.87 17.22 -16.14
CA VAL A 39 3.75 16.24 -15.49
C VAL A 39 5.23 16.60 -15.72
N ILE A 40 5.58 17.05 -16.93
CA ILE A 40 6.94 17.50 -17.26
C ILE A 40 7.31 18.72 -16.41
N LEU A 41 6.40 19.69 -16.31
CA LEU A 41 6.59 20.87 -15.48
C LEU A 41 6.82 20.46 -14.03
N PHE A 42 5.90 19.74 -13.40
CA PHE A 42 5.99 19.40 -11.98
C PHE A 42 7.21 18.52 -11.69
N GLN A 43 7.52 17.53 -12.51
CA GLN A 43 8.74 16.73 -12.34
C GLN A 43 10.00 17.62 -12.42
N SER A 44 10.04 18.58 -13.34
CA SER A 44 11.18 19.50 -13.46
C SER A 44 11.34 20.45 -12.27
N LEU A 45 10.27 20.78 -11.57
CA LEU A 45 10.30 21.71 -10.44
C LEU A 45 10.84 21.05 -9.15
N ARG A 46 10.77 19.71 -9.05
CA ARG A 46 11.29 18.95 -7.90
C ARG A 46 12.78 19.15 -7.64
N LYS A 47 13.56 19.57 -8.64
CA LYS A 47 15.00 19.90 -8.50
C LYS A 47 15.29 21.18 -7.71
N TYR A 48 14.26 21.99 -7.41
CA TYR A 48 14.42 23.24 -6.69
C TYR A 48 13.84 23.12 -5.28
N PRO A 49 14.67 23.08 -4.22
CA PRO A 49 14.21 22.82 -2.85
C PRO A 49 13.06 23.72 -2.39
N ALA A 50 13.08 25.02 -2.75
CA ALA A 50 12.06 25.99 -2.35
C ALA A 50 10.64 25.73 -2.89
N ILE A 51 10.50 24.88 -3.91
CA ILE A 51 9.21 24.55 -4.54
C ILE A 51 8.98 23.04 -4.69
N LYS A 52 9.87 22.21 -4.14
CA LYS A 52 9.80 20.76 -4.27
C LYS A 52 8.49 20.20 -3.70
N ASN A 53 8.11 20.62 -2.49
CA ASN A 53 6.89 20.14 -1.84
C ASN A 53 5.63 20.48 -2.66
N LEU A 54 5.57 21.70 -3.21
CA LEU A 54 4.50 22.10 -4.11
C LEU A 54 4.46 21.19 -5.34
N ALA A 55 5.62 20.90 -5.95
CA ALA A 55 5.69 20.05 -7.11
C ALA A 55 5.26 18.59 -6.82
N ASP A 56 5.65 18.04 -5.67
CA ASP A 56 5.21 16.73 -5.22
C ASP A 56 3.68 16.70 -5.02
N GLU A 57 3.11 17.74 -4.42
CA GLU A 57 1.66 17.89 -4.24
C GLU A 57 0.91 18.02 -5.56
N MET A 58 1.46 18.77 -6.53
CA MET A 58 0.88 18.85 -7.87
C MET A 58 0.84 17.49 -8.56
N GLN A 59 1.88 16.64 -8.40
CA GLN A 59 1.87 15.27 -8.92
C GLN A 59 0.83 14.39 -8.22
N ALA A 60 0.65 14.55 -6.91
CA ALA A 60 -0.43 13.88 -6.18
C ALA A 60 -1.81 14.28 -6.73
N TYR A 61 -2.05 15.57 -6.98
CA TYR A 61 -3.31 16.03 -7.58
C TYR A 61 -3.53 15.49 -9.00
N MET A 62 -2.48 15.31 -9.80
CA MET A 62 -2.59 14.63 -11.09
C MET A 62 -3.12 13.21 -10.92
N ILE A 63 -2.56 12.44 -9.98
CA ILE A 63 -2.99 11.06 -9.71
C ILE A 63 -4.45 11.01 -9.21
N LEU A 64 -4.82 11.95 -8.34
CA LEU A 64 -6.16 12.02 -7.75
C LEU A 64 -7.23 12.50 -8.74
N SER A 65 -6.85 13.26 -9.77
CA SER A 65 -7.80 13.88 -10.69
C SER A 65 -8.11 13.05 -11.94
N SER A 66 -7.18 12.21 -12.40
CA SER A 66 -7.38 11.45 -13.64
C SER A 66 -6.62 10.12 -13.68
N ALA A 67 -7.26 9.09 -14.24
CA ALA A 67 -6.62 7.81 -14.52
C ALA A 67 -5.55 7.90 -15.63
N SER A 68 -5.70 8.81 -16.60
CA SER A 68 -4.67 9.01 -17.65
C SER A 68 -3.36 9.53 -17.07
N SER A 69 -3.45 10.40 -16.06
CA SER A 69 -2.30 10.93 -15.33
C SER A 69 -1.46 9.85 -14.63
N HIS A 70 -2.03 8.69 -14.28
CA HIS A 70 -1.30 7.61 -13.59
C HIS A 70 -0.10 7.11 -14.40
N LYS A 71 -0.29 6.93 -15.72
CA LYS A 71 0.77 6.48 -16.61
C LYS A 71 1.84 7.57 -16.80
N LEU A 72 1.40 8.80 -17.04
CA LEU A 72 2.27 9.95 -17.28
C LEU A 72 3.19 10.22 -16.08
N VAL A 73 2.65 10.15 -14.85
CA VAL A 73 3.41 10.36 -13.62
C VAL A 73 4.42 9.23 -13.41
N ASN A 74 4.05 7.97 -13.64
CA ASN A 74 4.99 6.84 -13.58
C ASN A 74 6.14 7.00 -14.60
N GLU A 75 5.84 7.38 -15.84
CA GLU A 75 6.86 7.61 -16.87
C GLU A 75 7.82 8.73 -16.49
N ALA A 76 7.31 9.82 -15.90
CA ALA A 76 8.12 10.93 -15.42
C ALA A 76 9.04 10.50 -14.26
N TRP A 77 8.52 9.75 -13.30
CA TRP A 77 9.31 9.20 -12.19
C TRP A 77 10.39 8.23 -12.68
N LEU A 78 10.04 7.30 -13.59
CA LEU A 78 11.00 6.36 -14.19
C LEU A 78 12.11 7.09 -14.95
N LYS A 79 11.75 8.07 -15.78
CA LYS A 79 12.71 8.88 -16.55
C LYS A 79 13.68 9.65 -15.65
N SER A 80 13.19 10.10 -14.49
CA SER A 80 14.01 10.76 -13.47
C SER A 80 14.69 9.78 -12.50
N ARG A 81 14.52 8.47 -12.67
CA ARG A 81 15.05 7.41 -11.79
C ARG A 81 14.67 7.61 -10.32
N GLU A 82 13.43 8.04 -10.08
CA GLU A 82 12.91 8.19 -8.72
C GLU A 82 12.80 6.81 -8.07
N SER A 83 13.43 6.61 -6.91
CA SER A 83 13.29 5.35 -6.19
C SER A 83 11.86 5.22 -5.64
N PRO A 84 11.33 4.00 -5.46
CA PRO A 84 10.05 3.82 -4.78
C PRO A 84 10.01 4.47 -3.39
N LEU A 85 11.14 4.54 -2.68
CA LEU A 85 11.25 5.24 -1.40
C LEU A 85 11.00 6.75 -1.56
N HIS A 86 11.66 7.43 -2.51
CA HIS A 86 11.42 8.85 -2.76
C HIS A 86 9.99 9.13 -3.23
N VAL A 87 9.40 8.22 -4.03
CA VAL A 87 8.00 8.35 -4.44
C VAL A 87 7.07 8.23 -3.23
N PHE A 88 7.31 7.27 -2.33
CA PHE A 88 6.54 7.12 -1.10
C PHE A 88 6.54 8.39 -0.24
N GLU A 89 7.71 9.01 -0.09
CA GLU A 89 7.90 10.26 0.64
C GLU A 89 7.22 11.44 -0.06
N SER A 90 7.37 11.56 -1.39
CA SER A 90 6.75 12.64 -2.17
C SER A 90 5.22 12.61 -2.12
N MET A 91 4.63 11.41 -2.07
CA MET A 91 3.19 11.23 -1.95
C MET A 91 2.70 11.28 -0.50
N ARG A 92 3.60 11.54 0.47
CA ARG A 92 3.30 11.66 1.91
C ARG A 92 2.57 10.43 2.48
N LEU A 93 2.82 9.25 1.94
CA LEU A 93 2.20 7.99 2.39
C LEU A 93 2.62 7.61 3.83
N GLY A 94 3.69 8.23 4.34
CA GLY A 94 4.08 8.16 5.75
C GLY A 94 3.03 8.76 6.70
N ASP A 95 2.26 9.75 6.24
CA ASP A 95 1.26 10.47 7.04
C ASP A 95 -0.11 9.74 7.08
N GLU A 96 -0.38 8.87 6.10
CA GLU A 96 -1.62 8.08 6.00
C GLU A 96 -1.67 6.92 7.02
N THR A 97 -2.86 6.47 7.43
CA THR A 97 -3.00 5.28 8.29
C THR A 97 -2.93 3.99 7.47
N LEU A 98 -2.52 2.87 8.07
CA LEU A 98 -2.50 1.58 7.36
C LEU A 98 -3.90 1.19 6.86
N GLU A 99 -4.94 1.45 7.66
CA GLU A 99 -6.34 1.20 7.30
C GLU A 99 -6.75 1.91 6.00
N SER A 100 -6.23 3.12 5.77
CA SER A 100 -6.56 3.91 4.58
C SER A 100 -5.86 3.43 3.31
N PHE A 101 -4.77 2.66 3.41
CA PHE A 101 -3.96 2.26 2.25
C PHE A 101 -4.74 1.48 1.21
N ALA A 102 -5.65 0.60 1.62
CA ALA A 102 -6.44 -0.21 0.68
C ALA A 102 -7.37 0.63 -0.22
N SER A 103 -7.77 1.82 0.23
CA SER A 103 -8.63 2.75 -0.50
C SER A 103 -7.91 4.01 -1.00
N SER A 104 -6.65 4.22 -0.59
CA SER A 104 -5.83 5.37 -0.98
C SER A 104 -5.38 5.26 -2.44
N PRO A 105 -5.82 6.16 -3.34
CA PRO A 105 -5.38 6.13 -4.74
C PRO A 105 -3.88 6.37 -4.87
N LEU A 106 -3.28 7.15 -3.98
CA LEU A 106 -1.84 7.42 -3.97
C LEU A 106 -1.04 6.18 -3.56
N PHE A 107 -1.49 5.44 -2.55
CA PHE A 107 -0.85 4.18 -2.15
C PHE A 107 -0.95 3.12 -3.25
N ILE A 108 -2.15 2.95 -3.85
CA ILE A 108 -2.35 2.03 -4.97
C ILE A 108 -1.45 2.42 -6.16
N GLN A 109 -1.33 3.71 -6.45
CA GLN A 109 -0.43 4.20 -7.49
C GLN A 109 1.04 3.90 -7.18
N TRP A 110 1.46 4.04 -5.92
CA TRP A 110 2.81 3.67 -5.49
C TRP A 110 3.11 2.18 -5.66
N LEU A 111 2.15 1.28 -5.36
CA LEU A 111 2.29 -0.15 -5.64
C LEU A 111 2.46 -0.43 -7.15
N ARG A 112 1.69 0.26 -8.00
CA ARG A 112 1.82 0.17 -9.46
C ARG A 112 3.17 0.69 -9.93
N TYR A 113 3.68 1.75 -9.32
CA TYR A 113 5.00 2.29 -9.62
C TYR A 113 6.11 1.27 -9.34
N ILE A 114 6.06 0.58 -8.20
CA ILE A 114 7.03 -0.47 -7.87
C ILE A 114 7.07 -1.55 -8.96
N LYS A 115 5.91 -1.98 -9.46
CA LYS A 115 5.84 -3.01 -10.51
C LYS A 115 6.56 -2.59 -11.78
N VAL A 116 6.38 -1.34 -12.23
CA VAL A 116 7.04 -0.85 -13.45
C VAL A 116 8.51 -0.52 -13.21
N TYR A 117 8.87 -0.06 -12.01
CA TYR A 117 10.25 0.25 -11.62
C TYR A 117 11.13 -1.00 -11.67
N LYS A 118 10.66 -2.13 -11.12
CA LYS A 118 11.37 -3.42 -11.12
C LYS A 118 11.72 -3.90 -12.53
N VAL A 119 10.80 -3.74 -13.46
CA VAL A 119 10.97 -4.20 -14.85
C VAL A 119 12.01 -3.35 -15.59
N VAL A 120 11.96 -2.03 -15.42
CA VAL A 120 12.77 -1.09 -16.21
C VAL A 120 14.21 -0.97 -15.70
N VAL A 121 14.42 -1.04 -14.38
CA VAL A 121 15.74 -0.81 -13.79
C VAL A 121 16.57 -2.10 -13.73
N GLU A 122 16.00 -3.26 -14.12
CA GLU A 122 16.63 -4.60 -14.04
C GLU A 122 17.39 -4.82 -12.73
N SER A 123 16.85 -4.25 -11.65
CA SER A 123 17.55 -4.16 -10.37
C SER A 123 16.83 -4.98 -9.34
N GLU A 124 17.59 -5.74 -8.56
CA GLU A 124 17.06 -6.37 -7.35
C GLU A 124 16.63 -5.33 -6.30
N SER A 125 16.95 -4.04 -6.50
CA SER A 125 16.50 -2.97 -5.61
C SER A 125 14.98 -2.87 -5.57
N PHE A 126 14.46 -2.93 -4.35
CA PHE A 126 13.04 -2.84 -4.03
C PHE A 126 12.21 -4.08 -4.42
N SER A 127 12.78 -5.29 -4.32
CA SER A 127 12.08 -6.59 -4.45
C SER A 127 10.78 -6.68 -3.62
N ASP A 128 9.96 -7.72 -3.85
CA ASP A 128 8.73 -7.93 -3.07
C ASP A 128 9.02 -8.03 -1.55
N LEU A 129 10.08 -8.76 -1.18
CA LEU A 129 10.54 -8.85 0.21
C LEU A 129 11.01 -7.50 0.77
N GLU A 130 11.77 -6.72 0.00
CA GLU A 130 12.21 -5.39 0.43
C GLU A 130 11.05 -4.41 0.55
N THR A 131 10.05 -4.50 -0.35
CA THR A 131 8.82 -3.72 -0.25
C THR A 131 8.09 -4.03 1.06
N LEU A 132 7.94 -5.32 1.41
CA LEU A 132 7.33 -5.73 2.68
C LEU A 132 8.10 -5.17 3.88
N LYS A 133 9.43 -5.34 3.90
CA LYS A 133 10.29 -4.84 5.00
C LYS A 133 10.17 -3.32 5.14
N PHE A 134 10.14 -2.60 4.02
CA PHE A 134 9.96 -1.16 4.00
C PHE A 134 8.61 -0.76 4.60
N LEU A 135 7.51 -1.39 4.17
CA LEU A 135 6.16 -1.07 4.66
C LEU A 135 6.01 -1.29 6.17
N ILE A 136 6.53 -2.40 6.69
CA ILE A 136 6.53 -2.69 8.14
C ILE A 136 7.32 -1.60 8.89
N LYS A 137 8.51 -1.25 8.40
CA LYS A 137 9.34 -0.19 8.99
C LYS A 137 8.67 1.19 8.93
N ALA A 138 7.92 1.47 7.86
CA ALA A 138 7.24 2.75 7.67
C ALA A 138 6.05 2.94 8.63
N LYS A 139 5.50 1.87 9.22
CA LYS A 139 4.41 1.92 10.21
C LYS A 139 4.80 1.14 11.47
N PRO A 140 5.79 1.61 12.25
CA PRO A 140 6.39 0.83 13.34
C PRO A 140 5.48 0.59 14.54
N PHE A 141 4.37 1.34 14.65
CA PHE A 141 3.40 1.23 15.74
C PHE A 141 2.17 0.39 15.38
N VAL A 142 2.11 -0.14 14.16
CA VAL A 142 1.00 -0.98 13.71
C VAL A 142 1.27 -2.44 14.03
N ILE A 143 0.23 -3.17 14.41
CA ILE A 143 0.31 -4.61 14.64
C ILE A 143 0.62 -5.30 13.30
N GLU A 144 1.70 -6.07 13.23
CA GLU A 144 2.17 -6.67 11.97
C GLU A 144 1.07 -7.51 11.28
N ALA A 145 0.15 -8.11 12.06
CA ALA A 145 -1.02 -8.85 11.57
C ALA A 145 -1.91 -8.05 10.60
N GLU A 146 -2.02 -6.72 10.79
CA GLU A 146 -2.83 -5.84 9.95
C GLU A 146 -2.30 -5.73 8.52
N PHE A 147 -0.99 -5.92 8.30
CA PHE A 147 -0.45 -5.96 6.94
C PHE A 147 -1.00 -7.15 6.14
N GLY A 148 -1.25 -8.29 6.79
CA GLY A 148 -1.90 -9.42 6.14
C GLY A 148 -3.32 -9.09 5.68
N THR A 149 -4.06 -8.34 6.50
CA THR A 149 -5.41 -7.84 6.20
C THR A 149 -5.39 -6.81 5.06
N LEU A 150 -4.42 -5.90 5.06
CA LEU A 150 -4.18 -4.97 3.95
C LEU A 150 -3.95 -5.74 2.63
N PHE A 151 -3.06 -6.74 2.62
CA PHE A 151 -2.77 -7.49 1.40
C PHE A 151 -3.96 -8.33 0.92
N GLN A 152 -4.83 -8.82 1.81
CA GLN A 152 -6.11 -9.42 1.38
C GLN A 152 -7.00 -8.41 0.66
N SER A 153 -7.02 -7.15 1.10
CA SER A 153 -7.79 -6.09 0.46
C SER A 153 -7.22 -5.75 -0.92
N ILE A 154 -5.90 -5.60 -1.03
CA ILE A 154 -5.22 -5.30 -2.30
C ILE A 154 -5.35 -6.43 -3.32
N LYS A 155 -5.47 -7.70 -2.89
CA LYS A 155 -5.72 -8.83 -3.80
C LYS A 155 -7.00 -8.70 -4.64
N ASN A 156 -7.97 -7.88 -4.20
CA ASN A 156 -9.17 -7.61 -4.99
C ASN A 156 -8.94 -6.63 -6.14
N ILE A 157 -7.74 -6.02 -6.25
CA ILE A 157 -7.35 -5.15 -7.36
C ILE A 157 -6.67 -6.01 -8.43
N PRO A 158 -7.28 -6.25 -9.61
CA PRO A 158 -6.82 -7.27 -10.55
C PRO A 158 -5.36 -7.10 -11.00
N ASP A 159 -4.92 -5.86 -11.25
CA ASP A 159 -3.55 -5.61 -11.69
C ASP A 159 -2.52 -5.72 -10.57
N LEU A 160 -2.93 -5.77 -9.30
CA LEU A 160 -2.05 -5.90 -8.13
C LEU A 160 -2.14 -7.26 -7.44
N GLU A 161 -3.03 -8.15 -7.88
CA GLU A 161 -3.31 -9.42 -7.21
C GLU A 161 -2.05 -10.27 -6.99
N SER A 162 -1.25 -10.50 -8.04
CA SER A 162 -0.03 -11.30 -7.94
C SER A 162 1.00 -10.67 -7.02
N PHE A 163 1.14 -9.34 -7.08
CA PHE A 163 2.07 -8.61 -6.23
C PHE A 163 1.66 -8.72 -4.75
N ALA A 164 0.37 -8.53 -4.44
CA ALA A 164 -0.15 -8.67 -3.09
C ALA A 164 -0.03 -10.11 -2.56
N LYS A 165 -0.23 -11.14 -3.41
CA LYS A 165 0.03 -12.55 -3.04
C LYS A 165 1.49 -12.78 -2.67
N ASN A 166 2.44 -12.19 -3.39
CA ASN A 166 3.86 -12.33 -3.09
C ASN A 166 4.23 -11.65 -1.76
N LEU A 167 3.75 -10.42 -1.52
CA LEU A 167 3.95 -9.72 -0.24
C LEU A 167 3.37 -10.52 0.93
N GLN A 168 2.16 -11.05 0.76
CA GLN A 168 1.51 -11.90 1.76
C GLN A 168 2.27 -13.22 1.99
N THR A 169 2.82 -13.82 0.95
CA THR A 169 3.64 -15.04 1.08
C THR A 169 4.91 -14.77 1.89
N HIS A 170 5.62 -13.68 1.63
CA HIS A 170 6.78 -13.30 2.43
C HIS A 170 6.41 -13.00 3.89
N LEU A 171 5.26 -12.37 4.12
CA LEU A 171 4.75 -12.11 5.47
C LEU A 171 4.44 -13.42 6.21
N TYR A 172 3.77 -14.37 5.56
CA TYR A 172 3.45 -15.67 6.14
C TYR A 172 4.69 -16.54 6.38
N GLN A 173 5.69 -16.46 5.51
CA GLN A 173 7.00 -17.07 5.74
C GLN A 173 7.65 -16.52 7.00
N LYS A 174 7.67 -15.19 7.19
CA LYS A 174 8.19 -14.56 8.40
C LYS A 174 7.41 -14.98 9.64
N TRP A 175 6.07 -14.94 9.58
CA TRP A 175 5.21 -15.36 10.70
C TRP A 175 5.47 -16.80 11.12
N MET A 176 5.50 -17.73 10.16
CA MET A 176 5.67 -19.15 10.45
C MET A 176 7.10 -19.52 10.84
N ASN A 177 8.11 -19.00 10.14
CA ASN A 177 9.49 -19.44 10.29
C ASN A 177 10.22 -18.67 11.38
N ASP A 178 10.08 -17.35 11.41
CA ASP A 178 10.89 -16.48 12.27
C ASP A 178 10.16 -16.23 13.59
N ASN A 179 8.88 -15.87 13.53
CA ASN A 179 8.08 -15.53 14.72
C ASN A 179 7.46 -16.76 15.39
N LYS A 180 7.38 -17.91 14.70
CA LYS A 180 6.62 -19.10 15.12
C LYS A 180 5.15 -18.80 15.48
N LEU A 181 4.54 -17.85 14.77
CA LEU A 181 3.18 -17.40 15.01
C LEU A 181 2.18 -18.49 14.63
N SER A 182 1.43 -19.00 15.60
CA SER A 182 0.32 -19.93 15.34
C SER A 182 -0.91 -19.18 14.79
N PRO A 183 -1.78 -19.85 14.02
CA PRO A 183 -3.03 -19.23 13.58
C PRO A 183 -3.96 -18.78 14.72
N LYS A 184 -3.90 -19.45 15.88
CA LYS A 184 -4.63 -19.02 17.09
C LYS A 184 -4.10 -17.69 17.65
N GLU A 185 -2.78 -17.51 17.66
CA GLU A 185 -2.15 -16.24 18.04
C GLU A 185 -2.47 -15.14 17.03
N LEU A 186 -2.46 -15.44 15.72
CA LEU A 186 -2.90 -14.48 14.70
C LEU A 186 -4.34 -14.01 14.93
N ALA A 187 -5.27 -14.93 15.21
CA ALA A 187 -6.66 -14.57 15.53
C ALA A 187 -6.74 -13.64 16.75
N SER A 188 -5.87 -13.85 17.75
CA SER A 188 -5.81 -13.03 18.95
C SER A 188 -5.24 -11.64 18.65
N LEU A 189 -4.21 -11.54 17.82
CA LEU A 189 -3.61 -10.27 17.37
C LEU A 189 -4.57 -9.42 16.53
N LEU A 190 -5.33 -10.06 15.63
CA LEU A 190 -6.35 -9.38 14.82
C LEU A 190 -7.51 -8.86 15.69
N GLY A 191 -7.76 -9.47 16.84
CA GLY A 191 -8.76 -9.03 17.81
C GLY A 191 -8.25 -8.00 18.82
N ILE A 192 -7.22 -7.21 18.50
CA ILE A 192 -6.78 -6.10 19.35
C ILE A 192 -7.39 -4.80 18.81
N PRO A 193 -7.97 -3.94 19.66
CA PRO A 193 -8.05 -4.05 21.12
C PRO A 193 -9.23 -4.87 21.65
N TYR A 194 -10.15 -5.32 20.79
CA TYR A 194 -11.35 -6.06 21.18
C TYR A 194 -11.47 -7.40 20.47
N SER A 195 -11.67 -8.47 21.24
CA SER A 195 -11.71 -9.82 20.69
C SER A 195 -12.79 -9.97 19.62
N ILE A 196 -12.41 -10.55 18.49
CA ILE A 196 -13.30 -10.82 17.35
C ILE A 196 -13.83 -12.25 17.45
N ASP A 197 -15.15 -12.40 17.32
CA ASP A 197 -15.78 -13.69 17.07
C ASP A 197 -15.76 -13.97 15.56
N PHE A 198 -14.75 -14.71 15.12
CA PHE A 198 -14.55 -15.03 13.69
C PHE A 198 -15.66 -15.91 13.12
N THR A 199 -16.50 -16.56 13.95
CA THR A 199 -17.65 -17.34 13.45
C THR A 199 -18.80 -16.45 12.96
N ARG A 200 -18.80 -15.18 13.39
CA ARG A 200 -19.80 -14.16 13.03
C ARG A 200 -19.29 -13.16 12.00
N LEU A 201 -17.99 -13.15 11.74
CA LEU A 201 -17.38 -12.26 10.77
C LEU A 201 -17.70 -12.76 9.34
N PRO A 202 -18.14 -11.90 8.40
CA PRO A 202 -18.39 -12.32 7.03
C PRO A 202 -17.15 -12.95 6.39
N LYS A 203 -17.29 -14.04 5.63
CA LYS A 203 -16.16 -14.66 4.91
C LYS A 203 -15.53 -13.75 3.84
N SER A 204 -16.23 -12.67 3.46
CA SER A 204 -15.69 -11.62 2.59
C SER A 204 -14.79 -10.63 3.31
N ASP A 205 -14.83 -10.59 4.65
CA ASP A 205 -14.06 -9.66 5.46
C ASP A 205 -12.54 -9.93 5.29
N PRO A 206 -11.72 -8.89 5.03
CA PRO A 206 -10.29 -9.06 4.86
C PRO A 206 -9.58 -9.70 6.06
N MET A 207 -10.04 -9.48 7.30
CA MET A 207 -9.46 -10.10 8.50
C MET A 207 -9.79 -11.59 8.55
N TYR A 208 -11.03 -11.99 8.21
CA TYR A 208 -11.41 -13.39 8.09
C TYR A 208 -10.53 -14.08 7.05
N ARG A 209 -10.44 -13.49 5.85
CA ARG A 209 -9.64 -14.04 4.74
C ARG A 209 -8.16 -14.12 5.09
N ASN A 210 -7.64 -13.19 5.88
CA ASN A 210 -6.25 -13.22 6.33
C ASN A 210 -6.00 -14.39 7.29
N LEU A 211 -6.88 -14.55 8.28
CA LEU A 211 -6.81 -15.67 9.22
C LEU A 211 -6.93 -17.01 8.51
N GLU A 212 -7.91 -17.16 7.63
CA GLU A 212 -8.13 -18.36 6.82
C GLU A 212 -6.91 -18.68 5.96
N ALA A 213 -6.44 -17.71 5.15
CA ALA A 213 -5.31 -17.92 4.26
C ALA A 213 -4.02 -18.28 5.00
N TYR A 214 -3.75 -17.68 6.16
CA TYR A 214 -2.59 -18.06 6.97
C TYR A 214 -2.73 -19.46 7.56
N THR A 215 -3.92 -19.83 8.04
CA THR A 215 -4.18 -21.17 8.59
C THR A 215 -4.00 -22.25 7.52
N VAL A 216 -4.52 -22.00 6.31
CA VAL A 216 -4.35 -22.87 5.13
C VAL A 216 -2.87 -22.97 4.75
N TYR A 217 -2.14 -21.86 4.74
CA TYR A 217 -0.70 -21.83 4.47
C TYR A 217 0.11 -22.70 5.45
N VAL A 218 -0.21 -22.62 6.76
CA VAL A 218 0.43 -23.44 7.80
C VAL A 218 0.06 -24.92 7.63
N ALA A 219 -1.22 -25.23 7.37
CA ALA A 219 -1.71 -26.59 7.17
C ALA A 219 -0.97 -27.32 6.05
N GLU A 220 -0.81 -26.65 4.91
CA GLU A 220 -0.09 -27.18 3.75
C GLU A 220 1.39 -27.45 4.08
N ARG A 221 2.05 -26.53 4.76
CA ARG A 221 3.50 -26.57 5.04
C ARG A 221 3.90 -27.56 6.13
N GLN A 222 3.09 -27.70 7.18
CA GLN A 222 3.41 -28.57 8.33
C GLN A 222 2.74 -29.94 8.25
N GLY A 223 1.47 -30.00 7.83
CA GLY A 223 0.68 -31.24 7.82
C GLY A 223 0.41 -31.83 6.43
N GLY A 224 0.88 -31.17 5.36
CA GLY A 224 0.71 -31.62 3.99
C GLY A 224 -0.75 -31.64 3.51
N LYS A 225 -1.01 -32.37 2.42
CA LYS A 225 -2.29 -32.35 1.71
C LYS A 225 -3.49 -32.80 2.56
N ALA A 226 -3.29 -33.76 3.48
CA ALA A 226 -4.36 -34.27 4.34
C ALA A 226 -4.83 -33.20 5.35
N MET A 227 -3.88 -32.49 5.98
CA MET A 227 -4.20 -31.42 6.92
C MET A 227 -4.81 -30.22 6.20
N LEU A 228 -4.27 -29.84 5.04
CA LEU A 228 -4.84 -28.81 4.17
C LEU A 228 -6.33 -29.07 3.87
N THR A 229 -6.63 -30.27 3.36
CA THR A 229 -8.03 -30.66 3.02
C THR A 229 -8.94 -30.59 4.24
N THR A 230 -8.44 -30.98 5.42
CA THR A 230 -9.19 -30.94 6.68
C THR A 230 -9.49 -29.50 7.09
N VAL A 231 -8.49 -28.62 7.04
CA VAL A 231 -8.62 -27.20 7.43
C VAL A 231 -9.56 -26.45 6.50
N GLU A 232 -9.43 -26.65 5.18
CA GLU A 232 -10.33 -26.03 4.19
C GLU A 232 -11.78 -26.43 4.41
N LYS A 233 -12.04 -27.71 4.71
CA LYS A 233 -13.39 -28.19 5.04
C LYS A 233 -13.93 -27.51 6.30
N LEU A 234 -13.13 -27.39 7.36
CA LEU A 234 -13.56 -26.75 8.61
C LEU A 234 -13.92 -25.27 8.40
N PHE A 235 -13.15 -24.52 7.60
CA PHE A 235 -13.54 -23.15 7.22
C PHE A 235 -14.80 -23.11 6.35
N ALA A 236 -14.97 -24.06 5.42
CA ALA A 236 -16.19 -24.18 4.61
C ALA A 236 -17.43 -24.36 5.50
N ASP A 237 -17.34 -25.22 6.51
CA ASP A 237 -18.39 -25.53 7.49
C ASP A 237 -18.56 -24.45 8.58
N ASN A 238 -17.79 -23.35 8.52
CA ASN A 238 -17.74 -22.27 9.51
C ASN A 238 -17.25 -22.69 10.91
N ASP A 239 -16.55 -23.82 11.01
CA ASP A 239 -15.91 -24.29 12.24
C ASP A 239 -14.49 -23.73 12.39
N VAL A 240 -14.42 -22.40 12.48
CA VAL A 240 -13.16 -21.64 12.46
C VAL A 240 -12.21 -22.10 13.57
N TYR A 241 -12.69 -22.24 14.80
CA TYR A 241 -11.81 -22.57 15.93
C TYR A 241 -11.30 -24.01 15.89
N ALA A 242 -12.07 -24.96 15.33
CA ALA A 242 -11.54 -26.29 15.03
C ALA A 242 -10.45 -26.24 13.97
N ALA A 243 -10.61 -25.41 12.92
CA ALA A 243 -9.60 -25.22 11.88
C ALA A 243 -8.27 -24.70 12.47
N LEU A 244 -8.34 -23.68 13.34
CA LEU A 244 -7.16 -23.16 14.04
C LEU A 244 -6.51 -24.21 14.95
N ALA A 245 -7.32 -24.99 15.67
CA ALA A 245 -6.83 -26.04 16.57
C ALA A 245 -6.17 -27.20 15.83
N ALA A 246 -6.61 -27.53 14.61
CA ALA A 246 -6.06 -28.62 13.80
C ALA A 246 -4.58 -28.41 13.44
N VAL A 247 -4.17 -27.16 13.24
CA VAL A 247 -2.79 -26.79 12.89
C VAL A 247 -1.96 -26.29 14.07
N SER A 248 -2.58 -26.07 15.24
CA SER A 248 -1.88 -25.64 16.46
C SER A 248 -1.17 -26.78 17.21
N LYS A 249 -1.30 -28.03 16.73
CA LYS A 249 -0.74 -29.24 17.37
C LYS A 249 0.40 -29.90 16.55
N ALA A 250 0.82 -29.27 15.45
CA ALA A 250 1.84 -29.79 14.54
C ALA A 250 3.22 -29.19 14.82
#